data_AF-A0A519T9C1-F1
#
_entry.id   AF-A0A519T9C1-F1
#
_cell.length_a   1.000
_cell.length_b   1.000
_cell.length_c   1.000
_cell.angle_alpha   90.00
_cell.angle_beta   90.00
_cell.angle_gamma   90.00
#
_symmetry.space_group_name_H-M   'P 1'
#
loop_
_entity.id
_entity.type
_entity.pdbx_description
1 polymer ?
#
loop_
_entity_poly.entity_id
_entity_poly.type
_entity_poly.pdbx_seq_one_letter_code
_entity_poly.pdbx_strand_id
1 'polypeptide(L)'
;MLRDNRRRARNARLIFLLLLLLSGSLVLLSMVAQSLPDWGAAEAGSSSTLTTIIYVSVGLLSVVFLVLVGLSYVFLILWLRRAYYNLHQLPGINPEYSDGWAAGAWFVPFLNFVRPFT
;
A
#
# COMPACT_ATOMS: atom_id res chain seq x y z
N MET A 1 21.34 0.37 -21.20
CA MET A 1 20.48 1.55 -21.50
C MET A 1 19.60 1.86 -20.30
N LEU A 2 19.53 3.12 -19.86
CA LEU A 2 18.71 3.53 -18.71
C LEU A 2 17.22 3.39 -19.02
N ARG A 3 16.46 2.82 -18.07
CA ARG A 3 15.03 2.58 -18.25
C ARG A 3 14.21 3.77 -17.72
N ASP A 4 13.32 4.34 -18.54
CA ASP A 4 12.50 5.53 -18.20
C ASP A 4 11.43 5.27 -17.13
N ASN A 5 11.39 6.10 -16.08
CA ASN A 5 10.49 6.01 -14.93
C ASN A 5 9.29 6.99 -14.95
N ARG A 6 9.13 7.87 -15.94
CA ARG A 6 8.07 8.92 -15.95
C ARG A 6 6.65 8.36 -15.78
N ARG A 7 6.27 7.34 -16.56
CA ARG A 7 4.93 6.72 -16.48
C ARG A 7 4.66 6.10 -15.09
N ARG A 8 5.69 5.51 -14.48
CA ARG A 8 5.57 4.85 -13.17
C ARG A 8 5.48 5.86 -12.04
N ALA A 9 6.22 6.96 -12.12
CA ALA A 9 6.12 8.06 -11.17
C ALA A 9 4.70 8.65 -11.15
N ARG A 10 4.08 8.84 -12.33
CA ARG A 10 2.68 9.27 -12.43
C ARG A 10 1.71 8.28 -11.77
N ASN A 11 1.88 6.99 -12.06
CA ASN A 11 1.05 5.94 -11.46
C ASN A 11 1.21 5.87 -9.93
N ALA A 12 2.44 5.98 -9.42
CA ALA A 12 2.72 5.99 -7.98
C ALA A 12 2.07 7.19 -7.28
N ARG A 13 2.16 8.39 -7.89
CA ARG A 13 1.46 9.58 -7.37
C ARG A 13 -0.05 9.37 -7.30
N LEU A 14 -0.64 8.77 -8.33
CA LEU A 14 -2.07 8.48 -8.36
C LEU A 14 -2.45 7.45 -7.28
N ILE A 15 -1.71 6.35 -7.15
CA ILE A 15 -1.94 5.33 -6.10
C ILE A 15 -1.84 5.96 -4.71
N PHE A 16 -0.83 6.80 -4.49
CA PHE A 16 -0.65 7.49 -3.20
C PHE A 16 -1.81 8.43 -2.88
N LEU A 17 -2.28 9.21 -3.85
CA LEU A 17 -3.45 10.08 -3.67
C LEU A 17 -4.73 9.28 -3.39
N LEU A 18 -4.95 8.16 -4.11
CA LEU A 18 -6.09 7.28 -3.85
C LEU A 18 -6.01 6.66 -2.44
N LEU A 19 -4.83 6.20 -2.03
CA LEU A 19 -4.60 5.65 -0.69
C LEU A 19 -4.84 6.70 0.40
N LEU A 20 -4.39 7.94 0.19
CA LEU A 20 -4.59 9.04 1.13
C LEU A 20 -6.08 9.37 1.29
N LEU A 21 -6.81 9.48 0.18
CA LEU A 21 -8.24 9.77 0.20
C LEU A 21 -9.04 8.63 0.82
N LEU A 22 -8.69 7.39 0.48
CA LEU A 22 -9.34 6.20 1.02
C LEU A 22 -9.07 6.05 2.52
N SER A 23 -7.83 6.21 2.96
CA SER A 23 -7.47 6.11 4.38
C SER A 23 -8.12 7.23 5.18
N GLY A 24 -8.13 8.46 4.67
CA GLY A 24 -8.86 9.57 5.29
C GLY A 24 -10.35 9.29 5.42
N SER A 25 -10.99 8.81 4.35
CA SER A 25 -12.41 8.42 4.35
C SER A 25 -12.70 7.31 5.35
N LEU A 26 -11.82 6.29 5.40
CA LEU A 26 -11.95 5.16 6.32
C LEU A 26 -11.83 5.62 7.77
N VAL A 27 -10.84 6.47 8.09
CA VAL A 27 -10.68 7.05 9.43
C VAL A 27 -11.94 7.80 9.86
N LEU A 28 -12.45 8.69 8.99
CA LEU A 28 -13.67 9.46 9.30
C LEU A 28 -14.87 8.54 9.55
N LEU A 29 -15.07 7.53 8.70
CA LEU A 29 -16.16 6.56 8.87
C LEU A 29 -15.97 5.71 10.13
N SER A 30 -14.75 5.30 10.44
CA SER A 30 -14.44 4.57 11.67
C SER A 30 -14.65 5.42 12.93
N MET A 31 -14.44 6.73 12.87
CA MET A 31 -14.76 7.64 13.98
C MET A 31 -16.27 7.72 14.20
N VAL A 32 -17.07 7.79 13.13
CA VAL A 32 -18.53 7.76 13.23
C VAL A 32 -19.02 6.39 13.70
N ALA A 33 -18.44 5.29 13.23
CA ALA A 33 -18.84 3.94 13.61
C ALA A 33 -18.60 3.65 15.12
N GLN A 34 -17.64 4.32 15.74
CA GLN A 34 -17.36 4.19 17.19
C GLN A 34 -18.39 4.91 18.07
N SER A 35 -19.14 5.88 17.55
CA SER A 35 -20.20 6.56 18.30
C SER A 35 -21.56 5.87 18.18
N LEU A 36 -21.65 4.80 17.39
CA LEU A 36 -22.86 4.02 17.17
C LEU A 36 -22.91 2.78 18.07
N PRO A 37 -24.12 2.24 18.35
CA PRO A 37 -24.27 0.96 19.04
C PRO A 37 -23.46 -0.12 18.32
N ASP A 38 -22.80 -0.95 19.12
CA ASP A 38 -21.94 -2.03 18.67
C ASP A 38 -22.67 -3.03 17.77
N TRP A 39 -21.90 -3.71 16.93
CA TRP A 39 -22.43 -4.54 15.84
C TRP A 39 -23.44 -5.61 16.31
N GLY A 40 -23.31 -6.12 17.54
CA GLY A 40 -24.24 -7.08 18.12
C GLY A 40 -25.65 -6.51 18.33
N ALA A 41 -25.77 -5.22 18.63
CA ALA A 41 -27.06 -4.51 18.65
C ALA A 41 -27.61 -4.26 17.23
N ALA A 42 -26.75 -4.26 16.20
CA ALA A 42 -27.18 -4.18 14.80
C ALA A 42 -27.68 -5.51 14.25
N GLU A 43 -27.00 -6.59 14.59
CA GLU A 43 -27.40 -7.95 14.20
C GLU A 43 -28.71 -8.37 14.89
N ALA A 44 -28.93 -7.97 16.14
CA ALA A 44 -30.17 -8.22 16.87
C ALA A 44 -31.40 -7.44 16.35
N GLY A 45 -31.25 -6.65 15.28
CA GLY A 45 -32.35 -5.88 14.67
C GLY A 45 -32.76 -4.62 15.46
N SER A 46 -32.03 -4.28 16.52
CA SER A 46 -32.26 -3.07 17.32
C SER A 46 -31.59 -1.81 16.76
N SER A 47 -30.80 -1.92 15.68
CA SER A 47 -30.12 -0.77 15.08
C SER A 47 -30.84 -0.19 13.88
N SER A 48 -30.63 1.10 13.67
CA SER A 48 -31.12 1.82 12.50
C SER A 48 -30.47 1.28 11.20
N THR A 49 -31.19 1.38 10.08
CA THR A 49 -30.66 1.06 8.74
C THR A 49 -29.36 1.81 8.43
N LEU A 50 -29.24 3.05 8.92
CA LEU A 50 -28.05 3.89 8.76
C LEU A 50 -26.82 3.26 9.43
N THR A 51 -26.98 2.73 10.64
CA THR A 51 -25.91 2.04 11.39
C THR A 51 -25.35 0.86 10.61
N THR A 52 -26.23 0.01 10.07
CA THR A 52 -25.83 -1.15 9.26
C THR A 52 -25.06 -0.73 8.01
N ILE A 53 -25.52 0.31 7.30
CA ILE A 53 -24.84 0.84 6.11
C ILE A 53 -23.42 1.31 6.45
N ILE A 54 -23.23 1.99 7.57
CA ILE A 54 -21.91 2.48 8.00
C ILE A 54 -20.95 1.31 8.25
N TYR A 55 -21.36 0.30 9.03
CA TYR A 55 -20.48 -0.85 9.32
C TYR A 55 -20.12 -1.64 8.06
N VAL A 56 -21.08 -1.88 7.17
CA VAL A 56 -20.82 -2.54 5.87
C VAL A 56 -19.87 -1.70 5.02
N SER A 57 -20.04 -0.37 5.00
CA SER A 57 -19.17 0.55 4.26
C SER A 57 -17.74 0.52 4.79
N VAL A 58 -17.55 0.53 6.12
CA VAL A 58 -16.23 0.39 6.76
C VAL A 58 -15.59 -0.94 6.37
N GLY A 59 -16.33 -2.04 6.42
CA GLY A 59 -15.84 -3.37 6.03
C GLY A 59 -15.39 -3.41 4.57
N LEU A 60 -16.23 -2.92 3.65
CA LEU A 60 -15.92 -2.88 2.22
C LEU A 60 -14.71 -2.01 1.91
N LEU A 61 -14.66 -0.79 2.46
CA LEU A 61 -13.53 0.13 2.25
C LEU A 61 -12.23 -0.40 2.86
N SER A 62 -12.30 -1.16 3.96
CA SER A 62 -11.13 -1.82 4.55
C SER A 62 -10.55 -2.89 3.63
N VAL A 63 -11.40 -3.67 2.94
CA VAL A 63 -10.94 -4.65 1.93
C VAL A 63 -10.29 -3.94 0.75
N VAL A 64 -10.91 -2.87 0.23
CA VAL A 64 -10.33 -2.05 -0.85
C VAL A 64 -8.99 -1.46 -0.42
N PHE A 65 -8.89 -0.97 0.81
CA PHE A 65 -7.65 -0.44 1.38
C PHE A 65 -6.55 -1.49 1.41
N LEU A 66 -6.84 -2.70 1.91
CA LEU A 66 -5.89 -3.81 1.94
C LEU A 66 -5.35 -4.14 0.54
N VAL A 67 -6.22 -4.22 -0.46
CA VAL A 67 -5.84 -4.48 -1.85
C VAL A 67 -4.94 -3.36 -2.39
N LEU A 68 -5.31 -2.10 -2.19
CA LEU A 68 -4.51 -0.96 -2.67
C LEU A 68 -3.14 -0.87 -1.98
N VAL A 69 -3.06 -1.19 -0.69
CA VAL A 69 -1.79 -1.26 0.05
C VAL A 69 -0.93 -2.41 -0.48
N GLY A 70 -1.50 -3.58 -0.74
CA GLY A 70 -0.76 -4.69 -1.35
C GLY A 70 -0.21 -4.31 -2.73
N LEU A 71 -1.03 -3.70 -3.58
CA LEU A 71 -0.59 -3.21 -4.89
C LEU A 71 0.50 -2.14 -4.77
N SER A 72 0.39 -1.20 -3.84
CA SER A 72 1.40 -0.16 -3.64
C SER A 72 2.76 -0.76 -3.26
N TYR A 73 2.77 -1.78 -2.40
CA TYR A 73 3.97 -2.53 -2.03
C TYR A 73 4.60 -3.22 -3.25
N VAL A 74 3.80 -3.89 -4.08
CA VAL A 74 4.28 -4.52 -5.32
C VAL A 74 4.89 -3.48 -6.27
N PHE A 75 4.21 -2.35 -6.47
CA PHE A 75 4.73 -1.27 -7.31
C PHE A 75 6.02 -0.66 -6.77
N LEU A 76 6.14 -0.52 -5.45
CA LEU A 76 7.35 -0.05 -4.78
C LEU A 76 8.53 -1.00 -5.06
N ILE A 77 8.35 -2.30 -4.86
CA ILE A 77 9.38 -3.32 -5.10
C ILE A 77 9.81 -3.32 -6.58
N LEU A 78 8.84 -3.26 -7.51
CA LEU A 78 9.13 -3.20 -8.95
C LEU A 78 9.88 -1.92 -9.34
N TRP A 79 9.60 -0.80 -8.67
CA TRP A 79 10.32 0.45 -8.87
C TRP A 79 11.76 0.34 -8.32
N LEU A 80 11.93 -0.19 -7.11
CA LEU A 80 13.24 -0.35 -6.48
C LEU A 80 14.15 -1.25 -7.29
N ARG A 81 13.65 -2.42 -7.73
CA ARG A 81 14.39 -3.32 -8.62
C ARG A 81 14.89 -2.61 -9.87
N ARG A 82 14.07 -1.73 -10.45
CA ARG A 82 14.43 -0.99 -11.67
C ARG A 82 15.41 0.14 -11.39
N ALA A 83 15.28 0.83 -10.26
CA ALA A 83 16.25 1.83 -9.82
C ALA A 83 17.63 1.18 -9.62
N TYR A 84 17.67 0.02 -8.98
CA TYR A 84 18.88 -0.75 -8.75
C TYR A 84 19.48 -1.33 -10.06
N TYR A 85 18.64 -1.73 -11.01
CA TYR A 85 19.10 -2.04 -12.37
C TYR A 85 19.73 -0.82 -13.05
N ASN A 86 19.10 0.36 -12.98
CA ASN A 86 19.64 1.58 -13.58
C ASN A 86 20.98 1.98 -12.93
N LEU A 87 21.15 1.70 -11.63
CA LEU A 87 22.40 1.91 -10.90
C LEU A 87 23.56 1.08 -11.48
N HIS A 88 23.32 -0.20 -11.81
CA HIS A 88 24.30 -1.06 -12.50
C HIS A 88 24.72 -0.58 -13.89
N GLN A 89 23.96 0.34 -14.49
CA GLN A 89 24.27 0.88 -15.83
C GLN A 89 25.13 2.15 -15.75
N LEU A 90 25.39 2.67 -14.54
CA LEU A 90 26.17 3.90 -14.36
C LEU A 90 27.68 3.58 -14.32
N PRO A 91 28.51 4.30 -15.09
CA PRO A 91 29.96 4.12 -15.06
C PRO A 91 30.53 4.38 -13.66
N GLY A 92 31.42 3.51 -13.19
CA GLY A 92 32.08 3.66 -11.89
C GLY A 92 31.26 3.18 -10.69
N ILE A 93 30.04 2.66 -10.90
CA ILE A 93 29.21 2.08 -9.85
C ILE A 93 29.06 0.58 -10.08
N ASN A 94 29.52 -0.22 -9.12
CA ASN A 94 29.41 -1.68 -9.14
C ASN A 94 28.69 -2.15 -7.87
N PRO A 95 27.35 -2.26 -7.89
CA PRO A 95 26.61 -2.76 -6.74
C PRO A 95 26.99 -4.22 -6.44
N GLU A 96 27.08 -4.59 -5.16
CA GLU A 96 27.52 -5.94 -4.75
C GLU A 96 26.51 -7.04 -5.10
N TYR A 97 25.22 -6.69 -5.12
CA TYR A 97 24.13 -7.64 -5.34
C TYR A 97 23.48 -7.46 -6.70
N SER A 98 22.79 -8.51 -7.17
CA SER A 98 21.97 -8.46 -8.38
C SER A 98 20.64 -7.72 -8.17
N ASP A 99 20.03 -7.28 -9.26
CA ASP A 99 18.70 -6.64 -9.25
C ASP A 99 17.58 -7.53 -8.71
N GLY A 100 17.72 -8.85 -8.80
CA GLY A 100 16.79 -9.80 -8.19
C GLY A 100 16.75 -9.73 -6.67
N TRP A 101 17.89 -9.47 -6.03
CA TRP A 101 17.98 -9.31 -4.58
C TRP A 101 17.34 -8.02 -4.08
N ALA A 102 17.27 -6.97 -4.90
CA ALA A 102 16.51 -5.76 -4.59
C ALA A 102 15.01 -6.04 -4.43
N ALA A 103 14.48 -7.10 -5.03
CA ALA A 103 13.12 -7.59 -4.77
C ALA A 103 13.08 -8.62 -3.64
N GLY A 104 13.99 -9.60 -3.66
CA GLY A 104 14.04 -10.70 -2.68
C GLY A 104 14.22 -10.25 -1.23
N ALA A 105 14.94 -9.16 -0.99
CA ALA A 105 15.16 -8.62 0.35
C ALA A 105 13.86 -8.23 1.06
N TRP A 106 12.81 -7.83 0.33
CA TRP A 106 11.52 -7.44 0.91
C TRP A 106 10.67 -8.61 1.40
N PHE A 107 10.98 -9.83 0.96
CA PHE A 107 10.28 -11.05 1.41
C PHE A 107 10.96 -11.70 2.61
N VAL A 108 12.14 -11.22 3.01
CA VAL A 108 12.87 -11.74 4.17
C VAL A 108 12.74 -10.72 5.32
N PRO A 109 12.04 -11.06 6.42
CA PRO A 109 11.60 -10.10 7.45
C PRO A 109 12.70 -9.25 8.10
N PHE A 110 13.93 -9.75 8.19
CA PHE A 110 15.06 -9.02 8.78
C PHE A 110 15.97 -8.40 7.74
N LEU A 111 15.97 -8.93 6.52
CA LEU A 111 16.84 -8.48 5.44
C LEU A 111 16.34 -7.19 4.81
N ASN A 112 15.03 -6.96 4.85
CA ASN A 112 14.38 -5.73 4.38
C ASN A 112 14.89 -4.47 5.13
N PHE A 113 15.46 -4.59 6.32
CA PHE A 113 16.00 -3.48 7.09
C PHE A 113 17.45 -3.15 6.73
N VAL A 114 18.22 -4.12 6.23
CA VAL A 114 19.67 -3.98 6.04
C VAL A 114 20.06 -3.83 4.56
N ARG A 115 19.48 -4.64 3.68
CA ARG A 115 19.88 -4.68 2.26
C ARG A 115 19.48 -3.51 1.36
N PRO A 116 18.44 -2.71 1.64
CA PRO A 116 18.13 -1.58 0.75
C PRO A 116 19.23 -0.49 0.71
N PHE A 117 20.24 -0.56 1.59
CA PHE A 117 21.28 0.46 1.78
C PHE A 117 22.69 0.04 1.32
N THR A 118 22.85 -1.17 0.78
CA THR A 118 24.14 -1.77 0.37
C THR A 118 24.05 -2.31 -1.04
#